data_AF-K0RJG0-F1
#
_entry.id   AF-K0RJG0-F1
#
_cell.length_a   1.000
_cell.length_b   1.000
_cell.length_c   1.000
_cell.angle_alpha   90.00
_cell.angle_beta   90.00
_cell.angle_gamma   90.00
#
_symmetry.space_group_name_H-M   'P 1'
#
loop_
_entity.id
_entity.type
_entity.pdbx_description
1 polymer ?
#
loop_
_entity_poly.entity_id
_entity_poly.type
_entity_poly.pdbx_seq_one_letter_code
_entity_poly.pdbx_strand_id
1 'polypeptide(L)'
;KGKNGDCNVPESQGSLGVWVSQQRRYYKKGKLSQERLDLLESIGFCWEPIDETWMTRFDELAGFKIEHGDCNVPYNQGPLGMWVSRQRFYFKKDKLQQERIELLESIGFEWVRMESTHKPSWKLDEQWKTRYTELVQYLVEHGTCNVPRKYGPLGSG
;
A
#
# COMPACT_ATOMS: atom_id res chain seq x y z
N LYS A 1 -6.21 -8.70 -24.15
CA LYS A 1 -6.67 -7.29 -24.00
C LYS A 1 -7.13 -7.11 -22.56
N GLY A 2 -6.32 -6.45 -21.73
CA GLY A 2 -6.69 -5.93 -20.42
C GLY A 2 -5.70 -4.81 -20.17
N LYS A 3 -6.11 -3.57 -20.43
CA LYS A 3 -5.20 -2.43 -20.41
C LYS A 3 -4.93 -2.04 -18.95
N ASN A 4 -3.65 -2.00 -18.62
CA ASN A 4 -3.10 -1.52 -17.36
C ASN A 4 -3.64 -0.12 -17.04
N GLY A 5 -4.36 0.00 -15.92
CA GLY A 5 -3.84 0.57 -14.67
C GLY A 5 -3.18 1.95 -14.64
N ASP A 6 -3.06 2.68 -15.74
CA ASP A 6 -2.40 4.00 -15.71
C ASP A 6 -3.36 5.09 -15.21
N CYS A 7 -3.56 5.13 -13.90
CA CYS A 7 -4.26 6.21 -13.19
C CYS A 7 -3.47 7.53 -13.14
N ASN A 8 -2.43 7.67 -13.95
CA ASN A 8 -1.72 8.91 -14.17
C ASN A 8 -2.38 9.66 -15.32
N VAL A 9 -3.52 10.32 -15.05
CA VAL A 9 -4.06 11.32 -15.99
C VAL A 9 -3.05 12.48 -16.00
N PRO A 10 -2.29 12.69 -17.09
CA PRO A 10 -1.32 13.77 -17.14
C PRO A 10 -2.06 15.10 -17.05
N GLU A 11 -1.43 16.08 -16.40
CA GLU A 11 -1.96 17.43 -16.15
C GLU A 11 -2.40 18.18 -17.45
N SER A 12 -2.07 17.66 -18.63
CA SER A 12 -2.28 18.29 -19.93
C SER A 12 -3.57 17.95 -20.70
N GLN A 13 -4.52 17.19 -20.14
CA GLN A 13 -5.78 16.83 -20.83
C GLN A 13 -6.97 17.73 -20.42
N GLY A 14 -6.91 19.01 -20.81
CA GLY A 14 -8.09 19.89 -20.88
C GLY A 14 -8.93 20.09 -19.61
N SER A 15 -10.21 20.37 -19.77
CA SER A 15 -11.16 20.69 -18.68
C SER A 15 -11.32 19.57 -17.64
N LEU A 16 -11.06 18.32 -18.02
CA LEU A 16 -11.12 17.17 -17.12
C LEU A 16 -9.93 17.15 -16.14
N GLY A 17 -8.72 17.45 -16.59
CA GLY A 17 -7.55 17.55 -15.70
C GLY A 17 -7.75 18.60 -14.60
N VAL A 18 -8.30 19.76 -14.97
CA VAL A 18 -8.68 20.81 -14.02
C VAL A 18 -9.76 20.31 -13.05
N TRP A 19 -10.76 19.57 -13.54
CA TRP A 19 -11.81 19.01 -12.69
C TRP A 19 -11.27 17.98 -11.69
N VAL A 20 -10.36 17.08 -12.11
CA VAL A 20 -9.68 16.10 -11.27
C VAL A 20 -8.86 16.80 -10.17
N SER A 21 -8.08 17.81 -10.54
CA SER A 21 -7.30 18.62 -9.59
C SER A 21 -8.20 19.34 -8.58
N GLN A 22 -9.38 19.81 -9.01
CA GLN A 22 -10.37 20.38 -8.10
C GLN A 22 -10.97 19.35 -7.14
N GLN A 23 -11.26 18.11 -7.59
CA GLN A 23 -11.76 17.06 -6.70
C GLN A 23 -10.73 16.75 -5.61
N ARG A 24 -9.46 16.55 -5.99
CA ARG A 24 -8.35 16.33 -5.04
C ARG A 24 -8.23 17.49 -4.04
N ARG A 25 -8.37 18.74 -4.51
CA ARG A 25 -8.35 19.94 -3.64
C ARG A 25 -9.53 19.98 -2.67
N TYR A 26 -10.73 19.63 -3.10
CA TYR A 26 -11.91 19.62 -2.23
C TYR A 26 -11.86 18.48 -1.21
N TYR A 27 -11.37 17.30 -1.61
CA TYR A 27 -11.11 16.19 -0.69
C TYR A 27 -10.14 16.59 0.42
N LYS A 28 -8.98 17.18 0.06
CA LYS A 28 -8.00 17.69 1.04
C LYS A 28 -8.56 18.74 1.99
N LYS A 29 -9.59 19.48 1.58
CA LYS A 29 -10.27 20.51 2.40
C LYS A 29 -11.49 19.97 3.16
N GLY A 30 -11.82 18.68 3.03
CA GLY A 30 -13.04 18.10 3.62
C GLY A 30 -14.34 18.69 3.06
N LYS A 31 -14.31 19.23 1.83
CA LYS A 31 -15.43 19.93 1.19
C LYS A 31 -16.19 19.07 0.17
N LEU A 32 -15.79 17.82 0.00
CA LEU A 32 -16.49 16.89 -0.88
C LEU A 32 -17.73 16.33 -0.17
N SER A 33 -18.86 16.22 -0.86
CA SER A 33 -20.01 15.49 -0.31
C SER A 33 -19.71 14.00 -0.23
N GLN A 34 -20.38 13.30 0.69
CA GLN A 34 -20.22 11.85 0.86
C GLN A 34 -20.54 11.10 -0.44
N GLU A 35 -21.64 11.45 -1.12
CA GLU A 35 -22.01 10.86 -2.41
C GLU A 35 -20.91 10.97 -3.48
N ARG A 36 -20.26 12.14 -3.60
CA ARG A 36 -19.16 12.34 -4.56
C ARG A 36 -17.93 11.53 -4.18
N LEU A 37 -17.68 11.41 -2.88
CA LEU A 37 -16.57 10.63 -2.34
C LEU A 37 -16.79 9.15 -2.66
N ASP A 38 -17.99 8.62 -2.39
CA ASP A 38 -18.37 7.23 -2.65
C ASP A 38 -18.29 6.90 -4.14
N LEU A 39 -18.78 7.79 -5.02
CA LEU A 39 -18.69 7.61 -6.48
C LEU A 39 -17.24 7.54 -6.95
N LEU A 40 -16.38 8.43 -6.46
CA LEU A 40 -14.96 8.46 -6.83
C LEU A 40 -14.20 7.27 -6.24
N GLU A 41 -14.47 6.88 -4.98
CA GLU A 41 -13.88 5.69 -4.37
C GLU A 41 -14.32 4.40 -5.08
N SER A 42 -15.58 4.31 -5.55
CA SER A 42 -16.10 3.12 -6.26
C SER A 42 -15.39 2.80 -7.57
N ILE A 43 -14.77 3.81 -8.20
CA ILE A 43 -13.99 3.66 -9.44
C ILE A 43 -12.48 3.62 -9.16
N GLY A 44 -12.06 3.54 -7.89
CA GLY A 44 -10.64 3.54 -7.51
C GLY A 44 -9.94 4.87 -7.78
N PHE A 45 -10.65 6.01 -7.65
CA PHE A 45 -10.07 7.32 -7.95
C PHE A 45 -8.84 7.61 -7.08
N CYS A 46 -7.72 7.89 -7.76
CA CYS A 46 -6.46 8.18 -7.07
C CYS A 46 -6.43 9.62 -6.55
N TRP A 47 -6.66 9.77 -5.25
CA TRP A 47 -6.63 11.05 -4.51
C TRP A 47 -5.23 11.65 -4.41
N GLU A 48 -4.22 10.80 -4.34
CA GLU A 48 -2.81 11.17 -4.27
C GLU A 48 -2.02 10.27 -5.24
N PRO A 49 -1.86 10.66 -6.52
CA PRO A 49 -1.02 9.90 -7.45
C PRO A 49 0.43 9.84 -6.96
N ILE A 50 1.19 8.87 -7.43
CA ILE A 50 2.64 8.89 -7.30
C ILE A 50 3.14 9.96 -8.27
N ASP A 51 3.50 11.10 -7.70
CA ASP A 51 4.12 12.21 -8.41
C ASP A 51 5.61 12.29 -8.06
N GLU A 52 6.34 13.18 -8.74
CA GLU A 52 7.77 13.40 -8.50
C GLU A 52 8.06 13.74 -7.03
N THR A 53 7.14 14.43 -6.35
CA THR A 53 7.29 14.77 -4.94
C THR A 53 7.20 13.53 -4.05
N TRP A 54 6.29 12.62 -4.34
CA TRP A 54 6.17 11.35 -3.63
C TRP A 54 7.42 10.49 -3.84
N MET A 55 7.91 10.38 -5.09
CA MET A 55 9.13 9.63 -5.41
C MET A 55 10.36 10.22 -4.74
N THR A 56 10.49 11.55 -4.70
CA THR A 56 11.59 12.21 -3.97
C THR A 56 11.61 11.83 -2.49
N ARG A 57 10.45 11.76 -1.83
CA ARG A 57 10.36 11.33 -0.42
C ARG A 57 10.64 9.84 -0.24
N PHE A 58 10.24 9.03 -1.21
CA PHE A 58 10.59 7.62 -1.23
C PHE A 58 12.11 7.41 -1.33
N ASP A 59 12.79 8.14 -2.21
CA ASP A 59 14.24 8.08 -2.35
C ASP A 59 14.97 8.56 -1.08
N GLU A 60 14.48 9.63 -0.45
CA GLU A 60 14.98 10.08 0.86
C GLU A 60 14.81 9.01 1.94
N LEU A 61 13.68 8.30 1.97
CA LEU A 61 13.45 7.20 2.90
C LEU A 61 14.38 6.01 2.63
N ALA A 62 14.61 5.67 1.35
CA ALA A 62 15.56 4.63 0.97
C ALA A 62 16.99 5.00 1.42
N GLY A 63 17.40 6.27 1.25
CA GLY A 63 18.65 6.79 1.79
C GLY A 63 18.73 6.67 3.32
N PHE A 64 17.68 7.09 4.02
CA PHE A 64 17.60 6.96 5.49
C PHE A 64 17.77 5.51 5.94
N LYS A 65 17.15 4.55 5.25
CA LYS A 65 17.28 3.11 5.53
C LYS A 65 18.71 2.61 5.37
N ILE A 66 19.43 3.08 4.36
CA ILE A 66 20.85 2.74 4.16
C ILE A 66 21.69 3.27 5.33
N GLU A 67 21.42 4.49 5.79
CA GLU A 67 22.18 5.13 6.87
C GLU A 67 21.88 4.57 8.26
N HIS A 68 20.60 4.28 8.56
CA HIS A 68 20.14 3.95 9.92
C HIS A 68 19.78 2.47 10.09
N GLY A 69 19.70 1.71 9.00
CA GLY A 69 19.34 0.29 9.02
C GLY A 69 17.84 0.01 9.16
N ASP A 70 16.98 1.02 9.32
CA ASP A 70 15.51 0.88 9.33
C ASP A 70 14.78 2.07 8.67
N CYS A 71 13.46 1.93 8.51
CA CYS A 71 12.59 2.99 7.97
C CYS A 71 11.85 3.75 9.08
N ASN A 72 12.31 3.69 10.34
CA ASN A 72 11.62 4.20 11.52
C ASN A 72 11.86 5.68 11.79
N VAL A 73 11.75 6.50 10.75
CA VAL A 73 11.94 7.96 10.80
C VAL A 73 11.07 8.60 11.89
N PRO A 74 11.66 9.30 12.87
CA PRO A 74 10.92 10.06 13.88
C PRO A 74 10.02 11.13 13.26
N TYR A 75 8.84 11.37 13.83
CA TYR A 75 7.90 12.36 13.30
C TYR A 75 8.50 13.79 13.22
N ASN A 76 9.38 14.13 14.17
CA ASN A 76 10.08 15.41 14.24
C ASN A 76 11.30 15.50 13.31
N GLN A 77 11.61 14.46 12.52
CA GLN A 77 12.68 14.46 11.51
C GLN A 77 12.25 15.22 10.23
N GLY A 78 11.64 16.39 10.42
CA GLY A 78 11.22 17.27 9.33
C GLY A 78 10.17 16.66 8.38
N PRO A 79 10.20 17.06 7.09
CA PRO A 79 9.22 16.63 6.09
C PRO A 79 9.13 15.11 5.91
N LEU A 80 10.25 14.39 5.99
CA LEU A 80 10.30 12.94 5.83
C LEU A 80 9.56 12.22 6.96
N GLY A 81 9.77 12.63 8.22
CA GLY A 81 9.07 12.08 9.37
C GLY A 81 7.55 12.23 9.30
N MET A 82 7.08 13.42 8.90
CA MET A 82 5.66 13.66 8.65
C MET A 82 5.12 12.81 7.50
N TRP A 83 5.89 12.66 6.42
CA TRP A 83 5.50 11.87 5.25
C TRP A 83 5.35 10.38 5.59
N VAL A 84 6.32 9.79 6.30
CA VAL A 84 6.29 8.41 6.80
C VAL A 84 5.06 8.18 7.69
N SER A 85 4.79 9.10 8.61
CA SER A 85 3.61 9.02 9.48
C SER A 85 2.29 9.05 8.70
N ARG A 86 2.21 9.82 7.60
CA ARG A 86 1.03 9.85 6.73
C ARG A 86 0.83 8.54 5.98
N GLN A 87 1.90 7.92 5.47
CA GLN A 87 1.78 6.63 4.78
C GLN A 87 1.21 5.57 5.74
N ARG A 88 1.74 5.48 6.97
CA ARG A 88 1.22 4.59 8.01
C ARG A 88 -0.24 4.86 8.38
N PHE A 89 -0.63 6.14 8.47
CA PHE A 89 -2.01 6.54 8.76
C PHE A 89 -2.99 6.07 7.67
N TYR A 90 -2.70 6.37 6.40
CA TYR A 90 -3.57 5.99 5.29
C TYR A 90 -3.63 4.49 5.08
N PHE A 91 -2.52 3.80 5.33
CA PHE A 91 -2.47 2.36 5.29
C PHE A 91 -3.38 1.72 6.33
N LYS A 92 -3.34 2.20 7.58
CA LYS A 92 -4.25 1.75 8.66
C LYS A 92 -5.73 2.04 8.36
N LYS A 93 -6.02 2.97 7.46
CA LYS A 93 -7.38 3.33 7.04
C LYS A 93 -7.83 2.57 5.79
N ASP A 94 -7.01 1.66 5.27
CA ASP A 94 -7.23 0.97 3.99
C ASP A 94 -7.46 1.97 2.82
N LYS A 95 -6.81 3.14 2.91
CA LYS A 95 -6.91 4.24 1.93
C LYS A 95 -5.58 4.52 1.22
N LEU A 96 -4.53 3.75 1.52
CA LEU A 96 -3.26 3.86 0.81
C LEU A 96 -3.32 3.03 -0.47
N GLN A 97 -2.85 3.62 -1.56
CA GLN A 97 -2.84 2.97 -2.87
C GLN A 97 -1.89 1.76 -2.89
N GLN A 98 -2.30 0.71 -3.58
CA GLN A 98 -1.54 -0.54 -3.69
C GLN A 98 -0.12 -0.33 -4.21
N GLU A 99 0.06 0.49 -5.24
CA GLU A 99 1.38 0.81 -5.81
C GLU A 99 2.32 1.47 -4.78
N ARG A 100 1.78 2.34 -3.91
CA ARG A 100 2.56 2.95 -2.81
C ARG A 100 2.93 1.93 -1.74
N ILE A 101 2.03 0.98 -1.47
CA ILE A 101 2.27 -0.12 -0.53
C ILE A 101 3.43 -0.98 -1.05
N GLU A 102 3.36 -1.41 -2.32
CA GLU A 102 4.37 -2.25 -2.96
C GLU A 102 5.75 -1.59 -2.97
N LEU A 103 5.83 -0.30 -3.32
CA LEU A 103 7.08 0.46 -3.28
C LEU A 103 7.65 0.55 -1.85
N LEU A 104 6.82 0.87 -0.86
CA LEU A 104 7.28 0.92 0.53
C LEU A 104 7.73 -0.46 1.03
N GLU A 105 7.01 -1.52 0.69
CA GLU A 105 7.40 -2.87 1.06
C GLU A 105 8.68 -3.33 0.36
N SER A 106 8.98 -2.85 -0.86
CA SER A 106 10.20 -3.20 -1.58
C SER A 106 11.48 -2.73 -0.88
N ILE A 107 11.39 -1.72 0.01
CA ILE A 107 12.50 -1.26 0.85
C ILE A 107 12.41 -1.78 2.29
N GLY A 108 11.51 -2.73 2.56
CA GLY A 108 11.30 -3.31 3.88
C GLY A 108 10.66 -2.35 4.87
N PHE A 109 9.75 -1.47 4.41
CA PHE A 109 9.07 -0.52 5.26
C PHE A 109 8.19 -1.18 6.32
N GLU A 110 8.38 -0.78 7.58
CA GLU A 110 7.58 -1.27 8.70
C GLU A 110 6.34 -0.38 8.90
N TRP A 111 5.17 -0.95 8.62
CA TRP A 111 3.88 -0.28 8.77
C TRP A 111 3.49 0.00 10.24
N VAL A 112 4.02 -0.80 11.17
CA VAL A 112 3.77 -0.70 12.60
C VAL A 112 5.12 -0.62 13.30
N ARG A 113 5.37 0.44 14.08
CA ARG A 113 6.49 0.45 15.04
C ARG A 113 6.26 -0.70 15.99
N MET A 114 7.23 -1.61 16.14
CA MET A 114 7.10 -2.80 16.99
C MET A 114 6.98 -2.43 18.47
N GLU A 115 5.79 -2.00 18.88
CA GLU A 115 5.33 -1.99 20.28
C GLU A 115 3.94 -2.63 20.41
N SER A 116 3.30 -3.07 19.33
CA SER A 116 2.04 -3.80 19.41
C SER A 116 2.11 -5.13 18.67
N THR A 117 1.86 -6.21 19.39
CA THR A 117 1.86 -7.61 18.95
C THR A 117 0.75 -7.97 17.94
N HIS A 118 0.02 -6.99 17.41
CA HIS A 118 -1.00 -7.19 16.38
C HIS A 118 -0.39 -7.03 14.99
N LYS A 119 -0.18 -8.16 14.29
CA LYS A 119 0.00 -8.14 12.84
C LYS A 119 -1.26 -7.53 12.21
N PRO A 120 -1.14 -6.55 11.31
CA PRO A 120 -2.32 -5.94 10.69
C PRO A 120 -3.05 -6.96 9.78
N SER A 121 -4.38 -6.81 9.67
CA SER A 121 -5.28 -7.79 9.06
C SER A 121 -4.87 -8.21 7.65
N TRP A 122 -4.55 -7.25 6.78
CA TRP A 122 -4.15 -7.55 5.40
C TRP A 122 -2.88 -8.42 5.31
N LYS A 123 -1.96 -8.36 6.28
CA LYS A 123 -0.78 -9.22 6.33
C LYS A 123 -1.13 -10.63 6.83
N LEU A 124 -2.20 -10.77 7.59
CA LEU A 124 -2.79 -12.07 7.90
C LEU A 124 -3.47 -12.63 6.65
N ASP A 125 -4.15 -11.81 5.85
CA ASP A 125 -4.79 -12.23 4.61
C ASP A 125 -3.76 -12.70 3.57
N GLU A 126 -2.63 -12.02 3.41
CA GLU A 126 -1.54 -12.48 2.53
C GLU A 126 -0.89 -13.78 3.03
N GLN A 127 -0.61 -13.90 4.34
CA GLN A 127 -0.15 -15.17 4.90
C GLN A 127 -1.19 -16.29 4.70
N TRP A 128 -2.48 -15.98 4.83
CA TRP A 128 -3.57 -16.93 4.60
C TRP A 128 -3.63 -17.35 3.14
N LYS A 129 -3.50 -16.43 2.18
CA LYS A 129 -3.44 -16.73 0.74
C LYS A 129 -2.24 -17.60 0.38
N THR A 130 -1.08 -17.34 1.01
CA THR A 130 0.09 -18.21 0.87
C THR A 130 -0.20 -19.62 1.38
N ARG A 131 -0.78 -19.76 2.58
CA ARG A 131 -1.18 -21.08 3.13
C ARG A 131 -2.24 -21.78 2.29
N TYR A 132 -3.16 -21.02 1.71
CA TYR A 132 -4.16 -21.54 0.79
C TYR A 132 -3.50 -22.10 -0.48
N THR A 133 -2.53 -21.39 -1.04
CA THR A 133 -1.76 -21.86 -2.20
C THR A 133 -0.99 -23.14 -1.89
N GLU A 134 -0.33 -23.21 -0.74
CA GLU A 134 0.36 -24.43 -0.27
C GLU A 134 -0.62 -25.61 -0.12
N LEU A 135 -1.81 -25.38 0.43
CA LEU A 135 -2.84 -26.42 0.58
C LEU A 135 -3.37 -26.91 -0.77
N VAL A 136 -3.57 -26.00 -1.73
CA VAL A 136 -3.96 -26.36 -3.10
C VAL A 136 -2.89 -27.23 -3.76
N GLN A 137 -1.61 -26.88 -3.60
CA GLN A 137 -0.52 -27.70 -4.12
C GLN A 137 -0.48 -29.09 -3.47
N TYR A 138 -0.62 -29.17 -2.14
CA TYR A 138 -0.69 -30.44 -1.43
C TYR A 138 -1.87 -31.31 -1.91
N LEU A 139 -3.03 -30.69 -2.14
CA LEU A 139 -4.21 -31.39 -2.66
C LEU A 139 -3.97 -31.95 -4.07
N VAL A 140 -3.24 -31.23 -4.92
CA VAL A 140 -2.85 -31.70 -6.26
C VAL A 140 -1.88 -32.88 -6.16
N GLU A 141 -0.90 -32.83 -5.25
CA GLU A 141 0.12 -33.87 -5.10
C GLU A 141 -0.39 -35.16 -4.43
N HIS A 142 -1.23 -35.03 -3.40
CA HIS A 142 -1.63 -36.16 -2.54
C HIS A 142 -3.10 -36.55 -2.70
N GLY A 143 -3.89 -35.79 -3.47
CA GLY A 143 -5.32 -36.04 -3.67
C GLY A 143 -6.18 -35.84 -2.41
N THR A 144 -5.61 -35.26 -1.35
CA THR A 144 -6.28 -35.03 -0.07
C THR A 144 -5.91 -33.69 0.54
N CYS A 145 -6.84 -33.09 1.29
CA CYS A 145 -6.60 -31.88 2.08
C CYS A 145 -6.20 -32.19 3.53
N ASN A 146 -6.05 -33.46 3.89
CA ASN A 146 -5.67 -33.87 5.24
C ASN A 146 -4.15 -33.79 5.43
N VAL A 147 -3.65 -32.57 5.56
CA VAL A 147 -2.22 -32.28 5.73
C VAL A 147 -1.74 -32.71 7.13
N PRO A 148 -0.74 -33.60 7.27
CA PRO A 148 -0.20 -33.98 8.56
C PRO A 148 0.37 -32.78 9.33
N ARG A 149 0.22 -32.75 10.66
CA ARG A 149 0.69 -31.64 11.52
C ARG A 149 2.22 -31.39 11.46
N LYS A 150 2.99 -32.32 10.90
CA LYS A 150 4.45 -32.22 10.69
C LYS A 150 4.83 -31.72 9.28
N TYR A 151 3.86 -31.48 8.40
CA TYR A 151 4.13 -30.97 7.06
C TYR A 151 4.54 -29.50 7.17
N GLY A 152 5.83 -29.23 6.89
CA GLY A 152 6.39 -27.88 6.90
C GLY A 152 6.00 -27.08 5.65
N PRO A 153 6.35 -25.78 5.58
CA PRO A 153 6.18 -25.00 4.36
C PRO A 153 6.91 -25.66 3.20
N LEU A 154 6.22 -25.78 2.06
CA LEU A 154 6.79 -26.31 0.82
C LEU A 154 7.86 -25.32 0.32
N GLY A 155 9.14 -25.63 0.54
CA GLY A 155 10.27 -24.79 0.10
C GLY A 155 11.43 -24.63 1.09
N SER A 156 11.38 -25.23 2.28
CA SER A 156 12.56 -25.33 3.15
C SER A 156 13.30 -26.65 2.90
N GLY A 157 14.09 -26.68 1.82
CA GLY A 157 15.16 -27.66 1.62
C GLY A 157 16.48 -27.12 2.14
#